data_AF-A0A7J7XP02-F1
#
_entry.id   AF-A0A7J7XP02-F1
#
_cell.length_a   1.000
_cell.length_b   1.000
_cell.length_c   1.000
_cell.angle_alpha   90.00
_cell.angle_beta   90.00
_cell.angle_gamma   90.00
#
_symmetry.space_group_name_H-M   'P 1'
#
loop_
_entity.id
_entity.type
_entity.pdbx_description
1 polymer ?
#
loop_
_entity_poly.entity_id
_entity_poly.type
_entity_poly.pdbx_seq_one_letter_code
_entity_poly.pdbx_strand_id
1 'polypeptide(L)'
;MQAGKPILYSYFRSSCSWRVRIALALKSIDYETVPVNLVKDGGQQFSEEFQALNPMKQLAIIEYLEETRPTPRLLPLDPKKRCLVRMISDLIASGIQPLQNLSVLQQMGQENRLTWAQKVINSGFNALEQVLQNTAGKYCVGDEVSMADLCLVPQVANAERYKVDLTPYPTIRHINKSLLALEAFQVSHPCRQPDTPPELRA
;
A
#
# COMPACT_ATOMS: atom_id res chain seq x y z
N MET A 1 -2.21 33.52 3.81
CA MET A 1 -1.39 32.75 2.86
C MET A 1 -2.28 31.65 2.30
N GLN A 2 -2.46 31.58 0.98
CA GLN A 2 -3.06 30.38 0.38
C GLN A 2 -2.10 29.23 0.65
N ALA A 3 -2.53 28.21 1.37
CA ALA A 3 -1.72 27.01 1.57
C ALA A 3 -1.49 26.36 0.19
N GLY A 4 -0.23 26.06 -0.13
CA GLY A 4 0.13 25.35 -1.36
C GLY A 4 -0.46 23.95 -1.39
N LYS A 5 -0.35 23.27 -2.55
CA LYS A 5 -0.77 21.87 -2.69
C LYS A 5 0.02 20.98 -1.72
N PRO A 6 -0.59 19.93 -1.14
CA PRO A 6 0.16 18.89 -0.44
C PRO A 6 1.24 18.29 -1.33
N ILE A 7 2.39 17.94 -0.73
CA ILE A 7 3.50 17.31 -1.44
C ILE A 7 3.65 15.87 -0.92
N LEU A 8 3.62 14.90 -1.83
CA LEU A 8 3.89 13.50 -1.55
C LEU A 8 5.26 13.08 -2.09
N TYR A 9 6.18 12.77 -1.18
CA TYR A 9 7.42 12.10 -1.52
C TYR A 9 7.13 10.62 -1.77
N SER A 10 7.34 10.16 -3.01
CA SER A 10 6.81 8.89 -3.49
C SER A 10 7.83 8.14 -4.33
N TYR A 11 7.67 6.82 -4.41
CA TYR A 11 8.31 6.00 -5.43
C TYR A 11 7.24 5.19 -6.16
N PHE A 12 7.26 5.14 -7.48
CA PHE A 12 6.18 4.54 -8.28
C PHE A 12 5.85 3.11 -7.81
N ARG A 13 6.91 2.32 -7.54
CA ARG A 13 6.84 0.90 -7.17
C ARG A 13 6.81 0.63 -5.66
N SER A 14 6.73 1.67 -4.84
CA SER A 14 6.57 1.53 -3.39
C SER A 14 5.11 1.22 -3.05
N SER A 15 4.89 0.06 -2.43
CA SER A 15 3.55 -0.32 -1.98
C SER A 15 3.02 0.64 -0.92
N CYS A 16 3.86 1.12 0.00
CA CYS A 16 3.48 2.10 1.02
C CYS A 16 3.06 3.44 0.41
N SER A 17 3.79 3.93 -0.60
CA SER A 17 3.43 5.16 -1.31
C SER A 17 2.10 5.01 -2.05
N TRP A 18 1.87 3.85 -2.68
CA TRP A 18 0.62 3.58 -3.38
C TRP A 18 -0.61 3.65 -2.46
N ARG A 19 -0.52 3.16 -1.21
CA ARG A 19 -1.61 3.30 -0.21
C ARG A 19 -2.06 4.75 -0.05
N VAL A 20 -1.09 5.67 0.07
CA VAL A 20 -1.35 7.11 0.23
C VAL A 20 -1.89 7.72 -1.05
N ARG A 21 -1.36 7.33 -2.22
CA ARG A 21 -1.89 7.80 -3.51
C ARG A 21 -3.36 7.40 -3.72
N ILE A 22 -3.75 6.18 -3.32
CA ILE A 22 -5.15 5.74 -3.36
C ILE A 22 -5.99 6.60 -2.40
N ALA A 23 -5.52 6.83 -1.17
CA ALA A 23 -6.23 7.67 -0.20
C ALA A 23 -6.47 9.09 -0.72
N LEU A 24 -5.43 9.73 -1.28
CA LEU A 24 -5.53 11.08 -1.86
C LEU A 24 -6.51 11.11 -3.03
N ALA A 25 -6.48 10.10 -3.91
CA ALA A 25 -7.42 9.98 -5.02
C ALA A 25 -8.88 9.80 -4.55
N LEU A 26 -9.13 8.91 -3.58
CA LEU A 26 -10.47 8.71 -3.02
C LEU A 26 -11.00 9.98 -2.34
N LYS A 27 -10.14 10.73 -1.67
CA LYS A 27 -10.48 12.01 -1.02
C LYS A 27 -10.54 13.19 -1.99
N SER A 28 -10.27 12.97 -3.28
CA SER A 28 -10.20 14.03 -4.30
C SER A 28 -9.25 15.17 -3.91
N ILE A 29 -8.12 14.83 -3.28
CA ILE A 29 -7.10 15.79 -2.87
C ILE A 29 -6.07 15.91 -4.00
N ASP A 30 -6.01 17.07 -4.63
CA ASP A 30 -4.94 17.42 -5.57
C ASP A 30 -3.62 17.60 -4.82
N TYR A 31 -2.53 17.02 -5.33
CA TYR A 31 -1.23 16.99 -4.67
C TYR A 31 -0.10 16.95 -5.71
N GLU A 32 1.09 17.39 -5.29
CA GLU A 32 2.30 17.28 -6.08
C GLU A 32 3.10 16.05 -5.66
N THR A 33 3.67 15.33 -6.62
CA THR A 33 4.55 14.20 -6.35
C THR A 33 5.99 14.62 -6.51
N VAL A 34 6.81 14.37 -5.48
CA VAL A 34 8.27 14.46 -5.57
C VAL A 34 8.83 13.04 -5.58
N PRO A 35 9.35 12.56 -6.72
CA PRO A 35 9.92 11.22 -6.80
C PRO A 35 11.16 11.04 -5.93
N VAL A 36 11.22 9.92 -5.22
CA VAL A 36 12.39 9.47 -4.44
C VAL A 36 12.74 8.07 -4.91
N ASN A 37 13.80 7.95 -5.72
CA ASN A 37 14.21 6.69 -6.30
C ASN A 37 14.87 5.80 -5.23
N LEU A 38 14.24 4.65 -4.94
CA LEU A 38 14.68 3.78 -3.85
C LEU A 38 15.85 2.85 -4.19
N VAL A 39 16.27 2.81 -5.46
CA VAL A 39 17.25 1.84 -5.98
C VAL A 39 18.48 2.53 -6.58
N LYS A 40 18.27 3.61 -7.33
CA LYS A 40 19.36 4.34 -8.01
C LYS A 40 20.34 4.91 -6.98
N ASP A 41 21.63 4.80 -7.27
CA ASP A 41 22.74 5.35 -6.47
C ASP A 41 22.72 4.89 -4.99
N GLY A 42 22.25 3.68 -4.72
CA GLY A 42 22.11 3.14 -3.36
C GLY A 42 20.82 3.54 -2.64
N GLY A 43 20.00 4.41 -3.25
CA GLY A 43 18.69 4.83 -2.79
C GLY A 43 18.68 6.26 -2.24
N GLN A 44 17.91 7.14 -2.87
CA GLN A 44 17.77 8.55 -2.48
C GLN A 44 17.17 8.74 -1.08
N GLN A 45 16.46 7.73 -0.55
CA GLN A 45 15.95 7.71 0.83
C GLN A 45 17.06 7.72 1.90
N PHE A 46 18.31 7.49 1.51
CA PHE A 46 19.46 7.55 2.40
C PHE A 46 20.25 8.86 2.29
N SER A 47 19.85 9.79 1.42
CA SER A 47 20.48 11.12 1.38
C SER A 47 20.24 11.87 2.69
N GLU A 48 21.17 12.77 3.05
CA GLU A 48 21.05 13.56 4.28
C GLU A 48 19.76 14.41 4.26
N GLU A 49 19.41 14.96 3.10
CA GLU A 49 18.21 15.77 2.92
C GLU A 49 16.93 14.96 3.18
N PHE A 50 16.84 13.72 2.67
CA PHE A 50 15.65 12.90 2.87
C PHE A 50 15.57 12.32 4.28
N GLN A 51 16.71 11.99 4.89
CA GLN A 51 16.74 11.52 6.27
C GLN A 51 16.31 12.61 7.26
N ALA A 52 16.68 13.88 7.02
CA ALA A 52 16.21 15.01 7.80
C ALA A 52 14.69 15.22 7.66
N LEU A 53 14.13 14.94 6.48
CA LEU A 53 12.70 15.09 6.19
C LEU A 53 11.84 13.98 6.82
N ASN A 54 12.28 12.72 6.73
CA ASN A 54 11.52 11.56 7.23
C ASN A 54 12.39 10.63 8.09
N PRO A 55 12.77 11.06 9.30
CA PRO A 55 13.63 10.27 10.18
C PRO A 55 12.97 8.97 10.63
N MET A 56 11.64 8.94 10.76
CA MET A 56 10.90 7.76 11.24
C MET A 56 10.66 6.70 10.16
N LYS A 57 10.84 7.03 8.87
CA LYS A 57 10.56 6.13 7.73
C LYS A 57 9.17 5.48 7.76
N GLN A 58 8.21 6.12 8.43
CA GLN A 58 6.85 5.66 8.66
C GLN A 58 5.85 6.70 8.15
N LEU A 59 4.62 6.28 7.87
CA LEU A 59 3.58 7.14 7.31
C LEU A 59 2.25 6.91 8.04
N ALA A 60 1.98 7.71 9.09
CA ALA A 60 0.66 7.81 9.74
C ALA A 60 -0.30 8.74 8.97
N ILE A 61 -0.25 8.70 7.63
CA ILE A 61 -0.89 9.69 6.76
C ILE A 61 -2.38 9.42 6.56
N ILE A 62 -2.79 8.16 6.40
CA ILE A 62 -4.16 7.82 6.02
C ILE A 62 -5.15 8.17 7.13
N GLU A 63 -4.79 7.91 8.40
CA GLU A 63 -5.60 8.30 9.55
C GLU A 63 -5.70 9.84 9.67
N TYR A 64 -4.60 10.58 9.45
CA TYR A 64 -4.64 12.05 9.40
C TYR A 64 -5.56 12.58 8.29
N LEU A 65 -5.52 11.96 7.09
CA LEU A 65 -6.43 12.31 6.00
C LEU A 65 -7.89 11.98 6.34
N GLU A 66 -8.13 10.87 7.04
CA GLU A 66 -9.48 10.50 7.51
C GLU A 66 -10.02 11.51 8.52
N GLU A 67 -9.22 11.92 9.50
CA GLU A 67 -9.62 12.89 10.53
C GLU A 67 -9.85 14.29 9.96
N THR A 68 -9.05 14.71 8.97
CA THR A 68 -9.10 16.09 8.45
C THR A 68 -9.93 16.27 7.18
N ARG A 69 -10.20 15.18 6.44
CA ARG A 69 -11.08 15.16 5.25
C ARG A 69 -12.01 13.95 5.38
N PRO A 70 -13.10 14.03 6.17
CA PRO A 70 -13.88 12.86 6.56
C PRO A 70 -14.64 12.11 5.45
N THR A 71 -14.79 12.70 4.25
CA THR A 71 -15.62 12.15 3.17
C THR A 71 -14.83 12.02 1.86
N PRO A 72 -14.95 10.89 1.12
CA PRO A 72 -15.56 9.62 1.53
C PRO A 72 -14.77 8.97 2.67
N ARG A 73 -15.44 8.20 3.55
CA ARG A 73 -14.80 7.60 4.73
C ARG A 73 -13.85 6.47 4.33
N LEU A 74 -12.70 6.39 4.98
CA LEU A 74 -11.78 5.25 4.88
C LEU A 74 -11.88 4.35 6.12
N LEU A 75 -12.60 4.80 7.16
CA LEU A 75 -12.94 4.00 8.31
C LEU A 75 -14.44 4.07 8.59
N PRO A 76 -15.10 2.94 8.90
CA PRO A 76 -16.52 2.93 9.23
C PRO A 76 -16.78 3.71 10.53
N LEU A 77 -18.06 4.02 10.80
CA LEU A 77 -18.45 4.65 12.06
C LEU A 77 -18.47 3.65 13.23
N ASP A 78 -18.92 2.42 12.97
CA ASP A 78 -19.02 1.36 13.98
C ASP A 78 -17.63 1.00 14.52
N PRO A 79 -17.35 1.20 15.82
CA PRO A 79 -16.07 0.86 16.43
C PRO A 79 -15.62 -0.59 16.20
N LYS A 80 -16.56 -1.54 16.15
CA LYS A 80 -16.25 -2.95 15.89
C LYS A 80 -15.70 -3.13 14.47
N LYS A 81 -16.38 -2.56 13.48
CA LYS A 81 -15.89 -2.57 12.09
C LYS A 81 -14.59 -1.79 11.92
N ARG A 82 -14.41 -0.67 12.64
CA ARG A 82 -13.14 0.09 12.65
C ARG A 82 -11.98 -0.75 13.15
N CYS A 83 -12.20 -1.52 14.22
CA CYS A 83 -11.22 -2.46 14.74
C CYS A 83 -10.80 -3.48 13.66
N LEU A 84 -11.77 -4.07 12.94
CA LEU A 84 -11.49 -5.02 11.86
C LEU A 84 -10.66 -4.39 10.72
N VAL A 85 -11.01 -3.16 10.30
CA VAL A 85 -10.26 -2.46 9.25
C VAL A 85 -8.81 -2.23 9.68
N ARG A 86 -8.59 -1.79 10.93
CA ARG A 86 -7.22 -1.58 11.45
C ARG A 86 -6.46 -2.88 11.60
N MET A 87 -7.09 -3.93 12.12
CA MET A 87 -6.47 -5.26 12.26
C MET A 87 -5.95 -5.78 10.92
N ILE A 88 -6.73 -5.68 9.84
CA ILE A 88 -6.30 -6.07 8.49
C ILE A 88 -5.19 -5.15 7.98
N SER A 89 -5.35 -3.84 8.17
CA SER A 89 -4.36 -2.85 7.76
C SER A 89 -3.00 -3.09 8.43
N ASP A 90 -2.99 -3.37 9.73
CA ASP A 90 -1.79 -3.62 10.54
C ASP A 90 -1.17 -4.98 10.24
N LEU A 91 -1.98 -6.03 10.00
CA LEU A 91 -1.47 -7.31 9.52
C LEU A 91 -0.62 -7.10 8.26
N ILE A 92 -1.10 -6.30 7.31
CA ILE A 92 -0.37 -6.03 6.07
C ILE A 92 0.80 -5.05 6.31
N ALA A 93 0.54 -3.92 6.97
CA ALA A 93 1.49 -2.81 7.10
C ALA A 93 2.62 -3.08 8.09
N SER A 94 2.38 -3.93 9.08
CA SER A 94 3.33 -4.27 10.15
C SER A 94 3.76 -5.74 10.08
N GLY A 95 2.84 -6.65 9.77
CA GLY A 95 3.11 -8.10 9.76
C GLY A 95 3.67 -8.67 8.45
N ILE A 96 3.45 -8.00 7.31
CA ILE A 96 3.91 -8.50 5.99
C ILE A 96 4.92 -7.53 5.37
N GLN A 97 4.51 -6.28 5.14
CA GLN A 97 5.27 -5.33 4.34
C GLN A 97 6.69 -5.08 4.88
N PRO A 98 6.93 -4.89 6.19
CA PRO A 98 8.27 -4.58 6.68
C PRO A 98 9.26 -5.72 6.44
N LEU A 99 8.81 -6.98 6.54
CA LEU A 99 9.65 -8.17 6.40
C LEU A 99 10.06 -8.47 4.95
N GLN A 100 9.35 -7.92 3.96
CA GLN A 100 9.70 -8.00 2.54
C GLN A 100 10.12 -6.66 1.94
N ASN A 101 10.41 -5.67 2.79
CA ASN A 101 10.91 -4.36 2.38
C ASN A 101 12.30 -4.48 1.71
N LEU A 102 12.61 -3.60 0.76
CA LEU A 102 13.89 -3.53 0.08
C LEU A 102 15.09 -3.54 1.05
N SER A 103 15.05 -2.74 2.12
CA SER A 103 16.18 -2.65 3.06
C SER A 103 16.43 -3.96 3.81
N VAL A 104 15.36 -4.70 4.15
CA VAL A 104 15.45 -6.01 4.81
C VAL A 104 15.95 -7.06 3.83
N LEU A 105 15.41 -7.08 2.61
CA LEU A 105 15.86 -8.02 1.58
C LEU A 105 17.32 -7.76 1.17
N GLN A 106 17.78 -6.51 1.16
CA GLN A 106 19.17 -6.18 0.85
C GLN A 106 20.17 -6.77 1.85
N GLN A 107 19.77 -6.94 3.12
CA GLN A 107 20.59 -7.60 4.15
C GLN A 107 20.68 -9.12 3.96
N MET A 108 19.88 -9.70 3.06
CA MET A 108 19.91 -11.12 2.72
C MET A 108 20.81 -11.36 1.50
N GLY A 109 21.45 -12.53 1.47
CA GLY A 109 22.09 -13.05 0.26
C GLY A 109 21.11 -13.06 -0.92
N GLN A 110 21.58 -12.71 -2.13
CA GLN A 110 20.72 -12.49 -3.29
C GLN A 110 19.81 -13.68 -3.59
N GLU A 111 20.35 -14.89 -3.44
CA GLU A 111 19.69 -16.18 -3.62
C GLU A 111 18.51 -16.41 -2.66
N ASN A 112 18.51 -15.77 -1.49
CA ASN A 112 17.50 -15.98 -0.45
C ASN A 112 16.35 -14.95 -0.50
N ARG A 113 16.55 -13.81 -1.18
CA ARG A 113 15.58 -12.68 -1.17
C ARG A 113 14.20 -13.09 -1.65
N LEU A 114 14.14 -13.81 -2.77
CA LEU A 114 12.87 -14.22 -3.38
C LEU A 114 12.13 -15.20 -2.47
N THR A 115 12.81 -16.26 -2.03
CA THR A 115 12.24 -17.30 -1.15
C THR A 115 11.76 -16.70 0.17
N TRP A 116 12.50 -15.75 0.73
CA TRP A 116 12.09 -15.05 1.94
C TRP A 116 10.83 -14.21 1.73
N ALA A 117 10.81 -13.37 0.69
CA ALA A 117 9.64 -12.55 0.38
C ALA A 117 8.39 -13.40 0.16
N GLN A 118 8.52 -14.51 -0.58
CA GLN A 118 7.44 -15.46 -0.80
C GLN A 118 6.96 -16.10 0.51
N LYS A 119 7.87 -16.56 1.38
CA LYS A 119 7.52 -17.15 2.68
C LYS A 119 6.72 -16.17 3.56
N VAL A 120 7.20 -14.94 3.66
CA VAL A 120 6.54 -13.87 4.43
C VAL A 120 5.14 -13.59 3.88
N ILE A 121 5.03 -13.42 2.57
CA ILE A 121 3.76 -13.08 1.92
C ILE A 121 2.77 -14.24 2.05
N ASN A 122 3.20 -15.48 1.77
CA ASN A 122 2.35 -16.68 1.93
C ASN A 122 1.85 -16.80 3.37
N SER A 123 2.71 -16.64 4.37
CA SER A 123 2.31 -16.71 5.78
C SER A 123 1.26 -15.65 6.12
N GLY A 124 1.45 -14.41 5.65
CA GLY A 124 0.51 -13.32 5.89
C GLY A 124 -0.81 -13.51 5.15
N PHE A 125 -0.77 -13.95 3.90
CA PHE A 125 -1.96 -14.19 3.08
C PHE A 125 -2.76 -15.40 3.54
N ASN A 126 -2.11 -16.44 4.06
CA ASN A 126 -2.79 -17.56 4.71
C ASN A 126 -3.67 -17.11 5.89
N ALA A 127 -3.16 -16.18 6.71
CA ALA A 127 -3.93 -15.62 7.83
C ALA A 127 -5.00 -14.63 7.34
N LEU A 128 -4.64 -13.73 6.42
CA LEU A 128 -5.55 -12.72 5.88
C LEU A 128 -6.75 -13.35 5.16
N GLU A 129 -6.55 -14.37 4.33
CA GLU A 129 -7.62 -15.06 3.62
C GLU A 129 -8.65 -15.66 4.58
N GLN A 130 -8.22 -16.21 5.72
CA GLN A 130 -9.09 -16.73 6.78
C GLN A 130 -9.88 -15.62 7.48
N VAL A 131 -9.23 -14.48 7.77
CA VAL A 131 -9.89 -13.31 8.36
C VAL A 131 -10.96 -12.76 7.41
N LEU A 132 -10.66 -12.72 6.11
CA LEU A 132 -11.59 -12.20 5.10
C LEU A 132 -12.85 -13.05 4.95
N GLN A 133 -12.83 -14.36 5.25
CA GLN A 133 -14.04 -15.20 5.25
C GLN A 133 -15.13 -14.68 6.19
N ASN A 134 -14.75 -13.96 7.25
CA ASN A 134 -15.67 -13.50 8.29
C ASN A 134 -15.94 -11.99 8.24
N THR A 135 -15.20 -11.25 7.40
CA THR A 135 -15.21 -9.79 7.40
C THR A 135 -15.57 -9.19 6.06
N ALA A 136 -15.25 -9.89 4.97
CA ALA A 136 -15.46 -9.39 3.62
C ALA A 136 -16.95 -9.40 3.23
N GLY A 137 -17.36 -8.33 2.56
CA GLY A 137 -18.54 -8.31 1.69
C GLY A 137 -18.04 -8.13 0.26
N LYS A 138 -18.40 -7.01 -0.38
CA LYS A 138 -17.78 -6.59 -1.66
C LYS A 138 -16.28 -6.28 -1.53
N TYR A 139 -15.84 -5.79 -0.37
CA TYR A 139 -14.47 -5.38 -0.07
C TYR A 139 -13.96 -6.03 1.22
N CYS A 140 -12.79 -5.65 1.73
CA CYS A 140 -12.17 -6.28 2.90
C CYS A 140 -13.07 -6.28 4.15
N VAL A 141 -13.85 -5.22 4.38
CA VAL A 141 -14.78 -5.13 5.52
C VAL A 141 -16.15 -4.63 5.05
N GLY A 142 -17.07 -5.56 4.80
CA GLY A 142 -18.38 -5.24 4.22
C GLY A 142 -18.30 -4.71 2.79
N ASP A 143 -19.15 -3.72 2.47
CA ASP A 143 -19.41 -3.31 1.08
C ASP A 143 -18.88 -1.92 0.70
N GLU A 144 -18.18 -1.24 1.62
CA GLU A 144 -17.57 0.07 1.41
C GLU A 144 -16.04 -0.03 1.42
N VAL A 145 -15.37 0.74 0.55
CA VAL A 145 -13.89 0.78 0.51
C VAL A 145 -13.36 1.38 1.80
N SER A 146 -12.34 0.75 2.37
CA SER A 146 -11.75 1.12 3.66
C SER A 146 -10.22 1.11 3.59
N MET A 147 -9.56 1.58 4.65
CA MET A 147 -8.09 1.55 4.75
C MET A 147 -7.49 0.14 4.56
N ALA A 148 -8.22 -0.92 4.89
CA ALA A 148 -7.79 -2.30 4.65
C ALA A 148 -7.58 -2.58 3.15
N ASP A 149 -8.48 -2.07 2.30
CA ASP A 149 -8.43 -2.21 0.85
C ASP A 149 -7.26 -1.43 0.23
N LEU A 150 -7.00 -0.25 0.78
CA LEU A 150 -5.84 0.58 0.42
C LEU A 150 -4.53 -0.15 0.71
N CYS A 151 -4.49 -0.95 1.77
CA CYS A 151 -3.35 -1.80 2.12
C CYS A 151 -3.27 -3.07 1.27
N LEU A 152 -4.41 -3.68 0.95
CA LEU A 152 -4.50 -4.96 0.22
C LEU A 152 -3.91 -4.84 -1.19
N VAL A 153 -4.40 -3.91 -2.02
CA VAL A 153 -4.04 -3.86 -3.45
C VAL A 153 -2.53 -3.71 -3.66
N PRO A 154 -1.82 -2.77 -2.99
CA PRO A 154 -0.38 -2.66 -3.14
C PRO A 154 0.38 -3.89 -2.62
N GLN A 155 -0.19 -4.64 -1.66
CA GLN A 155 0.42 -5.86 -1.16
C GLN A 155 0.22 -7.05 -2.10
N VAL A 156 -0.93 -7.15 -2.76
CA VAL A 156 -1.16 -8.15 -3.83
C VAL A 156 -0.20 -7.89 -5.00
N ALA A 157 0.00 -6.64 -5.40
CA ALA A 157 0.98 -6.31 -6.44
C ALA A 157 2.43 -6.68 -6.04
N ASN A 158 2.79 -6.58 -4.75
CA ASN A 158 4.07 -7.11 -4.27
C ASN A 158 4.11 -8.64 -4.36
N ALA A 159 3.03 -9.34 -4.01
CA ALA A 159 2.93 -10.79 -4.12
C ALA A 159 3.15 -11.26 -5.57
N GLU A 160 2.49 -10.62 -6.53
CA GLU A 160 2.67 -10.87 -7.97
C GLU A 160 4.10 -10.59 -8.41
N ARG A 161 4.70 -9.47 -7.97
CA ARG A 161 6.11 -9.13 -8.26
C ARG A 161 7.07 -10.21 -7.78
N TYR A 162 6.81 -10.83 -6.64
CA TYR A 162 7.61 -11.93 -6.10
C TYR A 162 7.11 -13.30 -6.53
N LYS A 163 6.25 -13.38 -7.56
CA LYS A 163 5.76 -14.64 -8.15
C LYS A 163 5.11 -15.57 -7.13
N VAL A 164 4.42 -15.02 -6.15
CA VAL A 164 3.61 -15.79 -5.20
C VAL A 164 2.40 -16.36 -5.94
N ASP A 165 2.12 -17.65 -5.75
CA ASP A 165 0.88 -18.25 -6.25
C ASP A 165 -0.31 -17.73 -5.43
N LEU A 166 -1.24 -17.06 -6.11
CA LEU A 166 -2.44 -16.52 -5.48
C LEU A 166 -3.63 -17.46 -5.56
N THR A 167 -3.50 -18.62 -6.21
CA THR A 167 -4.58 -19.62 -6.35
C THR A 167 -5.22 -20.01 -5.00
N PRO A 168 -4.45 -20.18 -3.90
CA PRO A 168 -5.01 -20.49 -2.58
C PRO A 168 -5.81 -19.35 -1.93
N TYR A 169 -5.83 -18.15 -2.52
CA TYR A 169 -6.41 -16.93 -1.91
C TYR A 169 -7.57 -16.35 -2.74
N PRO A 170 -8.67 -17.10 -2.93
CA PRO A 170 -9.77 -16.69 -3.81
C PRO A 170 -10.44 -15.38 -3.38
N THR A 171 -10.56 -15.10 -2.08
CA THR A 171 -11.22 -13.90 -1.54
C THR A 171 -10.34 -12.68 -1.74
N ILE A 172 -9.04 -12.78 -1.40
CA ILE A 172 -8.04 -11.74 -1.71
C ILE A 172 -8.08 -11.40 -3.20
N ARG A 173 -8.06 -12.42 -4.08
CA ARG A 173 -8.10 -12.22 -5.54
C ARG A 173 -9.38 -11.54 -6.00
N HIS A 174 -10.52 -11.94 -5.48
CA HIS A 174 -11.81 -11.36 -5.82
C HIS A 174 -11.87 -9.88 -5.43
N ILE A 175 -11.53 -9.55 -4.18
CA ILE A 175 -11.53 -8.18 -3.68
C ILE A 175 -10.52 -7.32 -4.47
N ASN A 176 -9.31 -7.82 -4.69
CA ASN A 176 -8.29 -7.10 -5.46
C ASN A 176 -8.77 -6.77 -6.88
N LYS A 177 -9.40 -7.73 -7.57
CA LYS A 177 -9.99 -7.50 -8.90
C LYS A 177 -11.08 -6.43 -8.86
N SER A 178 -11.97 -6.48 -7.87
CA SER A 178 -13.03 -5.48 -7.69
C SER A 178 -12.48 -4.08 -7.42
N LEU A 179 -11.42 -3.96 -6.60
CA LEU A 179 -10.78 -2.68 -6.28
C LEU A 179 -10.02 -2.09 -7.48
N LEU A 180 -9.31 -2.91 -8.25
CA LEU A 180 -8.58 -2.45 -9.45
C LEU A 180 -9.50 -1.91 -10.55
N ALA A 181 -10.80 -2.23 -10.52
CA ALA A 181 -11.79 -1.65 -11.42
C ALA A 181 -12.19 -0.21 -11.06
N LEU A 182 -11.86 0.27 -9.85
CA LEU A 182 -12.20 1.62 -9.39
C LEU A 182 -11.16 2.65 -9.85
N GLU A 183 -11.64 3.80 -10.31
CA GLU A 183 -10.79 4.88 -10.86
C GLU A 183 -9.65 5.28 -9.91
N ALA A 184 -9.93 5.42 -8.61
CA ALA A 184 -8.93 5.80 -7.61
C ALA A 184 -7.74 4.84 -7.53
N PHE A 185 -7.93 3.55 -7.81
CA PHE A 185 -6.86 2.56 -7.86
C PHE A 185 -6.13 2.55 -9.21
N GLN A 186 -6.78 3.00 -10.28
CA GLN A 186 -6.19 3.12 -11.62
C GLN A 186 -5.31 4.36 -11.74
N VAL A 187 -5.79 5.55 -11.33
CA VAL A 187 -5.01 6.80 -11.40
C VAL A 187 -3.80 6.78 -10.47
N SER A 188 -3.87 6.03 -9.36
CA SER A 188 -2.78 5.87 -8.41
C SER A 188 -1.80 4.74 -8.75
N HIS A 189 -2.09 3.96 -9.81
CA HIS A 189 -1.37 2.75 -10.18
C HIS A 189 0.13 3.03 -10.45
N PRO A 190 1.05 2.13 -10.06
CA PRO A 190 2.49 2.27 -10.30
C PRO A 190 2.88 2.52 -11.77
N CYS A 191 2.05 2.11 -12.74
CA CYS A 191 2.31 2.33 -14.17
C CYS A 191 1.94 3.72 -14.69
N ARG A 192 1.33 4.57 -13.85
CA ARG A 192 0.83 5.91 -14.22
C ARG A 192 1.43 7.02 -13.36
N GLN A 193 2.63 6.80 -12.80
CA GLN A 193 3.30 7.76 -11.93
C GLN A 193 4.34 8.57 -12.72
N PRO A 194 4.67 9.80 -12.27
CA PRO A 194 5.67 10.63 -12.95
C PRO A 194 7.02 9.93 -13.11
N ASP A 195 7.41 9.11 -12.14
CA ASP A 195 8.66 8.36 -12.07
C ASP A 195 8.54 6.90 -12.58
N THR A 196 7.42 6.51 -13.18
CA THR A 196 7.31 5.21 -13.84
C THR A 196 8.26 5.17 -15.05
N PRO A 197 9.18 4.19 -15.12
CA PRO A 197 10.04 3.97 -16.28
C PRO A 197 9.21 3.77 -17.55
N PRO A 198 9.64 4.29 -18.73
CA PRO A 198 8.87 4.23 -19.97
C PRO A 198 8.37 2.82 -20.33
N GLU A 199 9.19 1.80 -20.12
CA GLU A 199 8.90 0.40 -20.41
C GLU A 199 7.84 -0.24 -19.47
N LEU A 200 7.51 0.42 -18.37
CA LEU A 200 6.50 -0.02 -17.40
C LEU A 200 5.23 0.86 -17.44
N ARG A 201 5.15 1.84 -18.35
CA ARG A 201 3.96 2.69 -18.49
C ARG A 201 2.84 1.93 -19.22
N ALA A 202 1.61 2.15 -18.74
CA ALA A 202 0.39 1.60 -19.33
C ALA A 202 -0.26 2.58 -20.31
#